data_AF-A0A7V4LC04-F1
#
_entry.id   AF-A0A7V4LC04-F1
#
_cell.length_a   1.000
_cell.length_b   1.000
_cell.length_c   1.000
_cell.angle_alpha   90.00
_cell.angle_beta   90.00
_cell.angle_gamma   90.00
#
_symmetry.space_group_name_H-M   'P 1'
#
loop_
_entity.id
_entity.type
_entity.pdbx_description
1 polymer ?
#
loop_
_entity_poly.entity_id
_entity_poly.type
_entity_poly.pdbx_seq_one_letter_code
_entity_poly.pdbx_strand_id
1 'polypeptide(L)' 'AALGAGSPKDLGRVMKAAMSELAGRADGKLVQDIARRRLGA' A
#
# COMPACT_ATOMS: atom_id res chain seq x y z
N ALA A 1 6.82 3.67 -12.88
CA ALA A 1 7.54 2.42 -12.52
C ALA A 1 6.71 1.69 -11.48
N ALA A 2 6.37 0.42 -11.71
CA ALA A 2 5.70 -0.40 -10.70
C ALA A 2 6.70 -0.75 -9.58
N LEU A 3 6.27 -0.72 -8.32
CA LEU A 3 7.16 -0.83 -7.14
C LEU A 3 7.86 -2.20 -6.98
N GLY A 4 7.54 -3.19 -7.81
CA GLY A 4 8.07 -4.55 -7.69
C GLY A 4 7.77 -5.21 -6.34
N ALA A 5 6.74 -4.74 -5.63
CA ALA A 5 6.40 -5.19 -4.29
C ALA A 5 5.67 -6.55 -4.36
N GLY A 6 6.13 -7.50 -3.55
CA GLY A 6 5.59 -8.87 -3.57
C GLY A 6 5.63 -9.56 -2.21
N SER A 7 6.05 -8.85 -1.16
CA SER A 7 6.14 -9.42 0.18
C SER A 7 5.58 -8.45 1.24
N PRO A 8 5.20 -8.94 2.43
CA PRO A 8 4.74 -8.09 3.52
C PRO A 8 5.76 -7.03 3.96
N LYS A 9 7.06 -7.26 3.72
CA LYS A 9 8.15 -6.32 4.02
C LYS A 9 8.07 -5.04 3.18
N ASP A 10 7.42 -5.11 2.02
CA ASP A 10 7.26 -3.99 1.10
C ASP A 10 6.14 -3.03 1.53
N LEU A 11 5.35 -3.38 2.55
CA LEU A 11 4.16 -2.63 2.95
C LEU A 11 4.45 -1.14 3.21
N GLY A 12 5.55 -0.81 3.90
CA GLY A 12 5.90 0.59 4.17
C GLY A 12 6.14 1.41 2.90
N ARG A 13 6.80 0.81 1.89
CA ARG A 13 7.04 1.45 0.59
C ARG A 13 5.75 1.59 -0.22
N VAL A 14 4.92 0.54 -0.23
CA VAL A 14 3.60 0.54 -0.89
C VAL A 14 2.71 1.62 -0.28
N MET A 15 2.63 1.69 1.05
CA MET A 15 1.84 2.71 1.75
C MET A 15 2.33 4.13 1.44
N LYS A 16 3.65 4.36 1.39
CA LYS A 16 4.19 5.68 1.02
C LYS A 16 3.74 6.10 -0.39
N ALA A 17 3.85 5.21 -1.36
CA ALA A 17 3.43 5.50 -2.73
C ALA A 17 1.91 5.68 -2.84
N ALA A 18 1.12 4.79 -2.23
CA ALA A 18 -0.33 4.85 -2.25
C ALA A 18 -0.86 6.13 -1.59
N MET A 19 -0.33 6.50 -0.43
CA MET A 19 -0.75 7.72 0.27
C MET A 19 -0.32 8.99 -0.46
N SER A 20 0.77 8.96 -1.25
CA SER A 20 1.14 10.10 -2.11
C SER A 20 0.06 10.42 -3.16
N GLU A 21 -0.76 9.44 -3.55
CA GLU A 21 -1.81 9.60 -4.56
C GLU A 21 -3.22 9.69 -3.95
N LEU A 22 -3.45 8.98 -2.85
CA LEU A 22 -4.78 8.74 -2.27
C LEU A 22 -5.04 9.52 -0.97
N ALA A 23 -4.04 10.18 -0.38
CA ALA A 23 -4.25 10.95 0.85
C ALA A 23 -5.37 11.99 0.69
N GLY A 24 -6.29 12.03 1.66
CA GLY A 24 -7.47 12.89 1.64
C GLY A 24 -8.58 12.46 0.67
N ARG A 25 -8.36 11.40 -0.13
CA ARG A 25 -9.34 10.84 -1.07
C ARG A 25 -9.79 9.42 -0.69
N ALA A 26 -9.01 8.72 0.10
CA ALA A 26 -9.31 7.38 0.59
C ALA A 26 -8.99 7.25 2.09
N ASP A 27 -9.70 6.33 2.75
CA ASP A 27 -9.40 5.91 4.13
C ASP A 27 -8.07 5.15 4.17
N GLY A 28 -7.11 5.64 4.96
CA GLY A 28 -5.77 5.06 5.05
C GLY A 28 -5.74 3.64 5.62
N LYS A 29 -6.70 3.27 6.48
CA LYS A 29 -6.84 1.93 7.02
C LYS A 29 -7.33 0.96 5.93
N LEU A 30 -8.31 1.39 5.14
CA LEU A 30 -8.80 0.60 4.00
C LEU A 30 -7.68 0.35 2.97
N VAL A 31 -6.90 1.39 2.65
CA VAL A 31 -5.74 1.27 1.74
C VAL A 31 -4.72 0.27 2.30
N GLN A 32 -4.44 0.33 3.60
CA GLN A 32 -3.50 -0.58 4.26
C GLN A 32 -3.97 -2.03 4.25
N ASP A 33 -5.26 -2.29 4.52
CA ASP A 33 -5.83 -3.64 4.52
C ASP A 33 -5.77 -4.27 3.11
N ILE A 34 -6.08 -3.48 2.07
CA ILE A 34 -5.94 -3.93 0.68
C ILE A 34 -4.48 -4.24 0.37
N ALA A 35 -3.55 -3.36 0.75
CA ALA A 35 -2.12 -3.54 0.50
C ALA A 35 -1.58 -4.81 1.17
N ARG A 36 -1.93 -5.08 2.43
CA ARG A 36 -1.55 -6.32 3.14
C ARG A 36 -2.02 -7.57 2.40
N ARG A 37 -3.31 -7.62 2.04
CA ARG A 37 -3.89 -8.77 1.31
C ARG A 37 -3.21 -8.99 -0.04
N ARG A 38 -2.85 -7.92 -0.75
CA ARG A 38 -2.17 -8.01 -2.06
C ARG A 38 -0.72 -8.47 -1.93
N LEU A 39 -0.06 -8.19 -0.81
CA LEU A 39 1.32 -8.60 -0.53
C LEU A 39 1.42 -10.00 0.12
N GLY A 40 0.30 -10.70 0.28
CA GLY A 40 0.26 -12.06 0.85
C GLY A 40 0.47 -12.11 2.36
N ALA A 41 0.04 -11.05 3.07
CA ALA A 41 -0.01 -11.01 4.53
C ALA A 41 -1.40 -11.38 5.07
#